data_AF-A0A7C7RS16-F1
#
_entry.id   AF-A0A7C7RS16-F1
#
_cell.length_a   1.000
_cell.length_b   1.000
_cell.length_c   1.000
_cell.angle_alpha   90.00
_cell.angle_beta   90.00
_cell.angle_gamma   90.00
#
_symmetry.space_group_name_H-M   'P 1'
#
loop_
_entity.id
_entity.type
_entity.pdbx_description
1 polymer ?
#
loop_
_entity_poly.entity_id
_entity_poly.type
_entity_poly.pdbx_seq_one_letter_code
_entity_poly.pdbx_strand_id
1 'polypeptide(L)'
;GHWWFEGVDWIREVLRILAGSDRVELTTASGYLEDHPPEEVLALPEGSWGLGGGHWTWDNPETRWMWEPIHEAERRMTEIARRKAEGASPDEEAVLNQAARELLLLESSDWPFLVTTGQAREYAIQRFTGHVERFERLVGSVEAGRPDRALAEELWELDKLFPEVDFRWWGE
;
A
#
# COMPACT_ATOMS: atom_id res chain seq x y z
N GLY A 1 -9.28 -22.43 -5.47
CA GLY A 1 -10.63 -22.18 -4.93
C GLY A 1 -11.40 -21.11 -5.68
N HIS A 2 -10.77 -20.02 -6.15
CA HIS A 2 -11.46 -18.93 -6.87
C HIS A 2 -11.28 -19.04 -8.40
N TRP A 3 -10.07 -18.88 -8.91
CA TRP A 3 -9.77 -18.99 -10.35
C TRP A 3 -9.76 -20.45 -10.86
N TRP A 4 -9.17 -21.34 -10.06
CA TRP A 4 -9.23 -22.78 -10.27
C TRP A 4 -9.95 -23.41 -9.09
N PHE A 5 -11.15 -23.96 -9.31
CA PHE A 5 -12.04 -24.44 -8.26
C PHE A 5 -11.36 -25.47 -7.34
N GLU A 6 -10.80 -26.53 -7.91
CA GLU A 6 -10.18 -27.65 -7.21
C GLU A 6 -8.80 -27.33 -6.63
N GLY A 7 -8.25 -26.14 -6.90
CA GLY A 7 -6.87 -25.79 -6.49
C GLY A 7 -6.61 -25.92 -4.99
N VAL A 8 -7.63 -25.79 -4.13
CA VAL A 8 -7.48 -26.00 -2.67
C VAL A 8 -7.32 -27.48 -2.33
N ASP A 9 -8.12 -28.35 -2.95
CA ASP A 9 -7.99 -29.80 -2.74
C ASP A 9 -6.70 -30.32 -3.36
N TRP A 10 -6.33 -29.80 -4.53
CA TRP A 10 -5.07 -30.14 -5.17
C TRP A 10 -3.86 -29.79 -4.28
N ILE A 11 -3.74 -28.55 -3.78
CA ILE A 11 -2.57 -28.18 -2.95
C ILE A 11 -2.54 -28.96 -1.63
N ARG A 12 -3.71 -29.28 -1.05
CA ARG A 12 -3.80 -30.16 0.13
C ARG A 12 -3.19 -31.53 -0.17
N GLU A 13 -3.59 -32.17 -1.27
CA GLU A 13 -3.11 -33.51 -1.61
C GLU A 13 -1.64 -33.50 -2.00
N VAL A 14 -1.15 -32.45 -2.68
CA VAL A 14 0.29 -32.26 -2.93
C VAL A 14 1.07 -32.23 -1.62
N LEU A 15 0.66 -31.39 -0.66
CA LEU A 15 1.33 -31.29 0.64
C LEU A 15 1.26 -32.60 1.42
N ARG A 16 0.14 -33.33 1.38
CA ARG A 16 0.02 -34.67 2.01
C ARG A 16 1.00 -35.67 1.45
N ILE A 17 1.12 -35.74 0.12
CA ILE A 17 2.02 -36.66 -0.56
C ILE A 17 3.47 -36.30 -0.25
N LEU A 18 3.82 -35.01 -0.29
CA LEU A 18 5.17 -34.54 0.03
C LEU A 18 5.53 -34.77 1.50
N ALA A 19 4.59 -34.61 2.43
CA ALA A 19 4.84 -34.89 3.85
C ALA A 19 5.19 -36.37 4.13
N GLY A 20 4.75 -37.29 3.26
CA GLY A 20 5.13 -38.70 3.32
C GLY A 20 6.34 -39.07 2.46
N SER A 21 6.95 -38.10 1.78
CA SER A 21 8.10 -38.34 0.91
C SER A 21 9.38 -38.41 1.73
N ASP A 22 10.26 -39.35 1.37
CA ASP A 22 11.64 -39.45 1.86
C ASP A 22 12.63 -38.59 1.03
N ARG A 23 12.14 -37.91 -0.01
CA ARG A 23 12.95 -37.15 -0.98
C ARG A 23 12.77 -35.65 -0.90
N VAL A 24 11.64 -35.18 -0.39
CA VAL A 24 11.29 -33.76 -0.34
C VAL A 24 10.81 -33.44 1.05
N GLU A 25 11.48 -32.49 1.70
CA GLU A 25 11.08 -31.98 3.01
C GLU A 25 10.22 -30.73 2.85
N LEU A 26 9.11 -30.67 3.59
CA LEU A 26 8.29 -29.48 3.67
C LEU A 26 8.80 -28.60 4.82
N THR A 27 9.12 -27.35 4.50
CA THR A 27 9.53 -26.35 5.48
C THR A 27 8.95 -24.99 5.13
N THR A 28 9.10 -24.03 6.04
CA THR A 28 8.81 -22.63 5.79
C THR A 28 10.05 -21.92 5.26
N ALA A 29 9.87 -20.76 4.62
CA ALA A 29 11.02 -19.95 4.20
C ALA A 29 11.92 -19.56 5.38
N SER A 30 11.34 -19.24 6.55
CA SER A 30 12.11 -18.90 7.75
C SER A 30 12.88 -20.09 8.32
N GLY A 31 12.22 -21.26 8.42
CA GLY A 31 12.87 -22.48 8.93
C GLY A 31 14.04 -22.89 8.04
N TYR A 32 13.86 -22.82 6.72
CA TYR A 32 14.97 -23.07 5.79
C TYR A 32 16.14 -22.10 6.00
N LEU A 33 15.88 -20.80 6.19
CA LEU A 33 16.96 -19.82 6.41
C LEU A 33 17.65 -19.95 7.77
N GLU A 34 16.95 -20.44 8.80
CA GLU A 34 17.52 -20.74 10.11
C GLU A 34 18.48 -21.94 10.04
N ASP A 35 18.10 -23.00 9.33
CA ASP A 35 18.91 -24.21 9.15
C ASP A 35 20.01 -24.05 8.09
N HIS A 36 19.80 -23.15 7.13
CA HIS A 36 20.67 -22.90 5.98
C HIS A 36 20.92 -21.39 5.81
N PRO A 37 21.70 -20.76 6.71
CA PRO A 37 21.99 -19.33 6.61
C PRO A 37 22.72 -19.00 5.29
N PRO A 38 22.35 -17.93 4.59
CA PRO A 38 22.99 -17.56 3.33
C PRO A 38 24.49 -17.29 3.48
N GLU A 39 25.30 -17.88 2.61
CA GLU A 39 26.77 -17.70 2.58
C GLU A 39 27.22 -16.74 1.48
N GLU A 40 26.34 -16.43 0.51
CA GLU A 40 26.64 -15.62 -0.65
C GLU A 40 25.76 -14.36 -0.70
N VAL A 41 26.32 -13.29 -1.28
CA VAL A 41 25.62 -12.03 -1.51
C VAL A 41 25.54 -11.77 -3.00
N LEU A 42 24.35 -11.41 -3.47
CA LEU A 42 24.08 -11.07 -4.86
C LEU A 42 23.58 -9.63 -4.97
N ALA A 43 24.09 -8.90 -5.94
CA ALA A 43 23.52 -7.61 -6.34
C ALA A 43 22.34 -7.87 -7.30
N LEU A 44 21.12 -7.56 -6.86
CA LEU A 44 19.93 -7.71 -7.69
C LEU A 44 19.75 -6.47 -8.59
N PRO A 45 19.59 -6.63 -9.91
CA PRO A 45 19.13 -5.53 -10.76
C PRO A 45 17.69 -5.17 -10.39
N GLU A 46 17.25 -3.97 -10.81
CA GLU A 46 15.84 -3.62 -10.69
C GLU A 46 14.95 -4.59 -11.49
N GLY A 47 13.74 -4.82 -10.99
CA GLY A 47 12.76 -5.62 -11.71
C GLY A 47 11.50 -5.86 -10.90
N SER A 48 10.58 -6.56 -11.53
CA SER A 48 9.34 -7.03 -10.92
C SER A 48 8.97 -8.41 -11.46
N TRP A 49 8.00 -9.06 -10.83
CA TRP A 49 7.31 -10.22 -11.38
C TRP A 49 6.15 -9.88 -12.35
N GLY A 50 6.03 -8.61 -12.75
CA GLY A 50 5.01 -8.11 -13.66
C GLY A 50 5.36 -8.31 -15.14
N LEU A 51 4.61 -7.61 -16.01
CA LEU A 51 4.79 -7.75 -17.45
C LEU A 51 6.20 -7.33 -17.88
N GLY A 52 6.92 -8.25 -18.51
CA GLY A 52 8.27 -7.99 -19.05
C GLY A 52 9.36 -7.86 -18.00
N GLY A 53 9.08 -8.16 -16.71
CA GLY A 53 10.07 -8.15 -15.64
C GLY A 53 10.53 -6.76 -15.17
N GLY A 54 9.95 -5.68 -15.72
CA GLY A 54 10.23 -4.29 -15.34
C GLY A 54 9.03 -3.61 -14.69
N HIS A 55 8.96 -2.28 -14.77
CA HIS A 55 7.93 -1.49 -14.06
C HIS A 55 6.73 -1.11 -14.93
N TRP A 56 6.68 -1.56 -16.19
CA TRP A 56 5.70 -1.13 -17.19
C TRP A 56 4.25 -1.31 -16.75
N THR A 57 3.95 -2.33 -15.95
CA THR A 57 2.59 -2.56 -15.43
C THR A 57 2.09 -1.39 -14.57
N TRP A 58 2.97 -0.61 -13.95
CA TRP A 58 2.62 0.49 -13.06
C TRP A 58 3.06 1.87 -13.59
N ASP A 59 4.16 1.95 -14.35
CA ASP A 59 4.61 3.17 -15.03
C ASP A 59 4.60 3.01 -16.55
N ASN A 60 3.56 3.58 -17.16
CA ASN A 60 3.38 3.65 -18.61
C ASN A 60 2.54 4.89 -18.97
N PRO A 61 2.32 5.19 -20.27
CA PRO A 61 1.58 6.39 -20.68
C PRO A 61 0.16 6.53 -20.11
N GLU A 62 -0.51 5.42 -19.74
CA GLU A 62 -1.88 5.46 -19.20
C GLU A 62 -1.93 5.74 -17.69
N THR A 63 -0.84 5.46 -16.97
CA THR A 63 -0.75 5.60 -15.51
C THR A 63 0.18 6.72 -15.07
N ARG A 64 1.00 7.26 -15.98
CA ARG A 64 2.02 8.27 -15.64
C ARG A 64 1.48 9.47 -14.87
N TRP A 65 0.25 9.89 -15.16
CA TRP A 65 -0.42 11.01 -14.50
C TRP A 65 -0.72 10.78 -13.01
N MET A 66 -0.69 9.53 -12.54
CA MET A 66 -0.94 9.18 -11.14
C MET A 66 0.27 9.45 -10.24
N TRP A 67 1.49 9.42 -10.78
CA TRP A 67 2.70 9.55 -9.97
C TRP A 67 2.92 10.96 -9.43
N GLU A 68 2.56 11.99 -10.18
CA GLU A 68 2.72 13.38 -9.73
C GLU A 68 1.87 13.68 -8.47
N PRO A 69 0.55 13.37 -8.43
CA PRO A 69 -0.24 13.51 -7.21
C PRO A 69 0.27 12.68 -6.02
N ILE A 70 0.77 11.46 -6.26
CA ILE A 70 1.37 10.63 -5.20
C ILE A 70 2.57 11.36 -4.58
N HIS A 71 3.52 11.78 -5.42
CA HIS A 71 4.73 12.46 -4.95
C HIS A 71 4.45 13.80 -4.29
N GLU A 72 3.43 14.54 -4.73
CA GLU A 72 2.99 15.76 -4.04
C GLU A 72 2.49 15.46 -2.63
N ALA A 73 1.62 14.45 -2.51
CA ALA A 73 1.03 14.05 -1.24
C ALA A 73 2.08 13.50 -0.26
N GLU A 74 3.01 12.66 -0.73
CA GLU A 74 4.16 12.15 0.02
C GLU A 74 5.00 13.30 0.61
N ARG A 75 5.37 14.28 -0.23
CA ARG A 75 6.17 15.42 0.21
C ARG A 75 5.43 16.29 1.23
N ARG A 76 4.15 16.58 1.01
CA ARG A 76 3.34 17.38 1.93
C ARG A 76 3.14 16.67 3.26
N MET A 77 2.89 15.37 3.23
CA MET A 77 2.77 14.57 4.45
C MET A 77 4.06 14.58 5.26
N THR A 78 5.20 14.39 4.58
CA THR A 78 6.54 14.47 5.19
C THR A 78 6.79 15.84 5.85
N GLU A 79 6.50 16.93 5.14
CA GLU A 79 6.71 18.29 5.68
C GLU A 79 5.84 18.55 6.92
N ILE A 80 4.57 18.17 6.86
CA ILE A 80 3.63 18.38 7.97
C ILE A 80 3.98 17.50 9.17
N ALA A 81 4.32 16.23 8.93
CA ALA A 81 4.76 15.32 9.97
C ALA A 81 5.94 15.90 10.75
N ARG A 82 6.94 16.45 10.05
CA ARG A 82 8.09 17.12 10.68
C ARG A 82 7.69 18.39 11.43
N ARG A 83 6.87 19.25 10.83
CA ARG A 83 6.46 20.53 11.42
C ARG A 83 5.58 20.36 12.67
N LYS A 84 4.78 19.30 12.72
CA LYS A 84 3.78 19.04 13.76
C LYS A 84 4.14 17.87 14.69
N ALA A 85 5.35 17.30 14.56
CA ALA A 85 5.82 16.17 15.35
C ALA A 85 5.62 16.40 16.86
N GLU A 86 6.00 17.59 17.32
CA GLU A 86 5.81 18.05 18.69
C GLU A 86 4.81 19.22 18.67
N GLY A 87 3.59 19.02 19.17
CA GLY A 87 2.62 20.10 19.35
C GLY A 87 1.45 20.13 18.37
N ALA A 88 1.17 19.05 17.64
CA ALA A 88 -0.16 18.86 17.06
C ALA A 88 -1.24 18.90 18.16
N SER A 89 -2.30 19.68 17.93
CA SER A 89 -3.50 19.60 18.78
C SER A 89 -4.21 18.25 18.58
N PRO A 90 -5.10 17.82 19.51
CA PRO A 90 -5.86 16.57 19.34
C PRO A 90 -6.68 16.50 18.04
N ASP A 91 -7.19 17.64 17.57
CA ASP A 91 -7.96 17.70 16.32
C ASP A 91 -7.05 17.63 15.09
N GLU A 92 -5.88 18.28 15.14
CA GLU A 92 -4.87 18.14 14.07
C GLU A 92 -4.36 16.71 13.98
N GLU A 93 -4.09 16.06 15.12
CA GLU A 93 -3.65 14.67 15.15
C GLU A 93 -4.70 13.71 14.56
N ALA A 94 -5.98 13.89 14.91
CA ALA A 94 -7.07 13.09 14.33
C ALA A 94 -7.16 13.27 12.80
N VAL A 95 -7.07 14.51 12.31
CA VAL A 95 -7.13 14.82 10.88
C VAL A 95 -5.90 14.29 10.14
N LEU A 96 -4.70 14.46 10.69
CA LEU A 96 -3.46 14.02 10.06
C LEU A 96 -3.32 12.50 10.05
N ASN A 97 -3.79 11.80 11.09
CA ASN A 97 -3.85 10.34 11.07
C ASN A 97 -4.84 9.83 10.02
N GLN A 98 -5.97 10.51 9.80
CA GLN A 98 -6.84 10.16 8.68
C GLN A 98 -6.19 10.48 7.33
N ALA A 99 -5.48 11.61 7.20
CA ALA A 99 -4.74 11.93 5.98
C ALA A 99 -3.66 10.89 5.67
N ALA A 100 -2.97 10.36 6.69
CA ALA A 100 -2.03 9.25 6.55
C ALA A 100 -2.68 8.01 5.91
N ARG A 101 -3.92 7.68 6.30
CA ARG A 101 -4.67 6.57 5.69
C ARG A 101 -5.02 6.85 4.25
N GLU A 102 -5.48 8.07 3.93
CA GLU A 102 -5.76 8.45 2.55
C GLU A 102 -4.51 8.38 1.68
N LEU A 103 -3.34 8.75 2.21
CA LEU A 103 -2.06 8.60 1.51
C LEU A 103 -1.71 7.12 1.27
N LEU A 104 -1.78 6.26 2.28
CA LEU A 104 -1.53 4.83 2.12
C LEU A 104 -2.49 4.18 1.10
N LEU A 105 -3.76 4.61 1.10
CA LEU A 105 -4.75 4.15 0.15
C LEU A 105 -4.48 4.68 -1.26
N LEU A 106 -4.06 5.94 -1.39
CA LEU A 106 -3.63 6.57 -2.63
C LEU A 106 -2.43 5.83 -3.26
N GLU A 107 -1.49 5.38 -2.45
CA GLU A 107 -0.25 4.70 -2.86
C GLU A 107 -0.44 3.22 -3.25
N SER A 108 -1.66 2.69 -3.19
CA SER A 108 -1.90 1.31 -3.61
C SER A 108 -1.52 1.08 -5.07
N SER A 109 -0.60 0.13 -5.30
CA SER A 109 -0.18 -0.27 -6.65
C SER A 109 -1.31 -0.90 -7.48
N ASP A 110 -2.44 -1.26 -6.85
CA ASP A 110 -3.62 -1.77 -7.52
C ASP A 110 -4.22 -0.73 -8.49
N TRP A 111 -4.11 0.58 -8.21
CA TRP A 111 -4.71 1.61 -9.07
C TRP A 111 -4.08 1.63 -10.48
N PRO A 112 -2.76 1.82 -10.62
CA PRO A 112 -2.13 1.74 -11.93
C PRO A 112 -2.20 0.32 -12.53
N PHE A 113 -2.23 -0.75 -11.72
CA PHE A 113 -2.41 -2.12 -12.22
C PHE A 113 -3.78 -2.33 -12.90
N LEU A 114 -4.87 -1.90 -12.25
CA LEU A 114 -6.24 -2.03 -12.77
C LEU A 114 -6.49 -1.14 -14.00
N VAL A 115 -5.81 0.01 -14.08
CA VAL A 115 -5.81 0.85 -15.29
C VAL A 115 -5.10 0.12 -16.43
N THR A 116 -3.87 -0.35 -16.20
CA THR A 116 -3.05 -0.99 -17.24
C THR A 116 -3.65 -2.30 -17.75
N THR A 117 -4.25 -3.11 -16.88
CA THR A 117 -4.85 -4.39 -17.27
C THR A 117 -6.26 -4.25 -17.84
N GLY A 118 -6.89 -3.07 -17.73
CA GLY A 118 -8.25 -2.81 -18.18
C GLY A 118 -9.34 -3.55 -17.39
N GLN A 119 -9.01 -4.23 -16.29
CA GLN A 119 -9.97 -5.04 -15.53
C GLN A 119 -11.05 -4.18 -14.86
N ALA A 120 -10.67 -3.02 -14.32
CA ALA A 120 -11.59 -2.10 -13.63
C ALA A 120 -11.09 -0.64 -13.73
N ARG A 121 -10.76 -0.19 -14.95
CA ARG A 121 -10.09 1.10 -15.19
C ARG A 121 -10.83 2.30 -14.58
N GLU A 122 -12.14 2.44 -14.85
CA GLU A 122 -12.92 3.58 -14.35
C GLU A 122 -13.00 3.59 -12.82
N TYR A 123 -13.17 2.41 -12.21
CA TYR A 123 -13.17 2.26 -10.77
C TYR A 123 -11.83 2.68 -10.15
N ALA A 124 -10.71 2.23 -10.73
CA ALA A 124 -9.38 2.59 -10.25
C ALA A 124 -9.12 4.09 -10.33
N ILE A 125 -9.50 4.73 -11.44
CA ILE A 125 -9.40 6.19 -11.61
C ILE A 125 -10.24 6.91 -10.55
N GLN A 126 -11.49 6.47 -10.35
CA GLN A 126 -12.39 7.09 -9.36
C GLN A 126 -11.85 6.95 -7.94
N ARG A 127 -11.34 5.77 -7.57
CA ARG A 127 -10.76 5.51 -6.24
C ARG A 127 -9.50 6.33 -6.01
N PHE A 128 -8.58 6.31 -6.97
CA PHE A 128 -7.35 7.09 -6.93
C PHE A 128 -7.65 8.59 -6.71
N THR A 129 -8.47 9.19 -7.59
CA THR A 129 -8.82 10.61 -7.49
C THR A 129 -9.56 10.92 -6.20
N GLY A 130 -10.44 10.02 -5.73
CA GLY A 130 -11.13 10.19 -4.45
C GLY A 130 -10.18 10.25 -3.26
N HIS A 131 -9.16 9.40 -3.20
CA HIS A 131 -8.15 9.45 -2.14
C HIS A 131 -7.27 10.71 -2.23
N VAL A 132 -6.91 11.16 -3.44
CA VAL A 132 -6.24 12.47 -3.63
C VAL A 132 -7.09 13.60 -3.05
N GLU A 133 -8.35 13.72 -3.46
CA GLU A 133 -9.23 14.80 -3.01
C GLU A 133 -9.44 14.81 -1.49
N ARG A 134 -9.55 13.64 -0.87
CA ARG A 134 -9.69 13.51 0.60
C ARG A 134 -8.43 13.92 1.33
N PHE A 135 -7.27 13.42 0.89
CA PHE A 135 -5.98 13.82 1.44
C PHE A 135 -5.81 15.34 1.39
N GLU A 136 -6.04 15.92 0.21
CA GLU A 136 -5.95 17.36 -0.04
C GLU A 136 -6.85 18.19 0.89
N ARG A 137 -8.10 17.76 1.09
CA ARG A 137 -9.04 18.43 1.99
C ARG A 137 -8.62 18.34 3.45
N LEU A 138 -8.19 17.17 3.91
CA LEU A 138 -7.76 16.95 5.30
C LEU A 138 -6.52 17.79 5.60
N VAL A 139 -5.47 17.65 4.79
CA VAL A 139 -4.23 18.38 4.94
C VAL A 139 -4.45 19.89 4.81
N GLY A 140 -5.20 20.33 3.80
CA GLY A 140 -5.53 21.73 3.60
C GLY A 140 -6.28 22.35 4.78
N SER A 141 -7.12 21.57 5.49
CA SER A 141 -7.82 22.06 6.69
C SER A 141 -6.86 22.38 7.85
N VAL A 142 -5.83 21.54 8.04
CA VAL A 142 -4.78 21.74 9.05
C VAL A 142 -3.91 22.94 8.68
N GLU A 143 -3.50 23.06 7.42
CA GLU A 143 -2.70 24.19 6.93
C GLU A 143 -3.44 25.53 7.03
N ALA A 144 -4.76 25.51 6.84
CA ALA A 144 -5.62 26.68 7.04
C ALA A 144 -5.87 27.02 8.53
N GLY A 145 -5.29 26.27 9.46
CA GLY A 145 -5.45 26.46 10.91
C GLY A 145 -6.86 26.13 11.41
N ARG A 146 -7.65 25.36 10.65
CA ARG A 146 -9.02 24.96 10.97
C ARG A 146 -9.17 23.46 10.68
N PRO A 147 -8.53 22.57 11.49
CA PRO A 147 -8.55 21.14 11.26
C PRO A 147 -10.00 20.62 11.22
N ASP A 148 -10.38 19.98 10.12
CA ASP A 148 -11.74 19.47 9.89
C ASP A 148 -11.91 18.09 10.51
N ARG A 149 -12.06 18.06 11.85
CA ARG A 149 -12.24 16.82 12.60
C ARG A 149 -13.50 16.06 12.19
N ALA A 150 -14.58 16.75 11.83
CA ALA A 150 -15.82 16.10 11.42
C ALA A 150 -15.62 15.33 10.11
N LEU A 151 -14.90 15.91 9.13
CA LEU A 151 -14.52 15.21 7.92
C LEU A 151 -13.63 14.00 8.21
N ALA A 152 -12.65 14.14 9.12
CA ALA A 152 -11.79 13.02 9.49
C ALA A 152 -12.59 11.86 10.11
N GLU A 153 -13.58 12.15 10.95
CA GLU A 153 -14.46 11.14 11.56
C GLU A 153 -15.40 10.49 10.52
N GLU A 154 -15.92 11.26 9.56
CA GLU A 154 -16.70 10.74 8.44
C GLU A 154 -15.87 9.80 7.56
N LEU A 155 -14.67 10.23 7.17
CA LEU A 155 -13.77 9.43 6.34
C LEU A 155 -13.22 8.22 7.10
N TRP A 156 -13.03 8.33 8.42
CA TRP A 156 -12.76 7.17 9.25
C TRP A 156 -13.83 6.11 9.04
N GLU A 157 -15.12 6.43 9.11
CA GLU A 157 -16.20 5.45 8.87
C GLU A 157 -16.14 4.74 7.51
N LEU A 158 -15.57 5.38 6.49
CA LEU A 158 -15.42 4.83 5.14
C LEU A 158 -14.13 4.01 4.99
N ASP A 159 -13.03 4.49 5.53
CA ASP A 159 -11.67 4.01 5.28
C ASP A 159 -10.97 3.56 6.59
N LYS A 160 -11.66 2.69 7.36
CA LYS A 160 -11.27 2.14 8.69
C LYS A 160 -10.09 1.16 8.67
N LEU A 161 -8.98 1.51 8.06
CA LEU A 161 -7.75 0.72 8.06
C LEU A 161 -6.71 1.34 9.00
N PHE A 162 -5.78 0.53 9.50
CA PHE A 162 -4.64 1.00 10.32
C PHE A 162 -5.09 1.91 11.49
N PRO A 163 -5.82 1.37 12.49
CA PRO A 163 -6.30 2.16 13.63
C PRO A 163 -5.16 2.84 14.40
N GLU A 164 -3.96 2.25 14.36
CA GLU A 164 -2.76 2.73 15.07
C GLU A 164 -1.82 3.56 14.20
N VAL A 165 -2.22 3.93 12.97
CA VAL A 165 -1.37 4.79 12.13
C VAL A 165 -1.13 6.12 12.84
N ASP A 166 0.15 6.53 12.83
CA ASP A 166 0.58 7.82 13.33
C ASP A 166 1.19 8.60 12.18
N PHE A 167 0.66 9.79 11.90
CA PHE A 167 1.17 10.69 10.87
C PHE A 167 2.65 11.02 11.04
N ARG A 168 3.18 10.92 12.27
CA ARG A 168 4.58 11.19 12.61
C ARG A 168 5.56 10.23 11.95
N TRP A 169 5.12 9.04 11.51
CA TRP A 169 5.98 8.07 10.81
C TRP A 169 6.54 8.62 9.49
N TRP A 170 5.87 9.58 8.86
CA TRP A 170 6.36 10.26 7.65
C TRP A 170 7.41 11.35 7.95
N GLY A 171 7.64 11.66 9.23
CA GLY A 171 8.56 12.71 9.63
C GLY A 171 10.02 12.27 9.78
N GLU A 172 10.25 10.95 9.85
CA GLU A 172 11.57 10.34 10.06
C GLU A 172 12.57 10.58 8.92
#